data_AF-A0A1S2RFE3-F1
#
_entry.id   AF-A0A1S2RFE3-F1
#
_cell.length_a   1.000
_cell.length_b   1.000
_cell.length_c   1.000
_cell.angle_alpha   90.00
_cell.angle_beta   90.00
_cell.angle_gamma   90.00
#
_symmetry.space_group_name_H-M   'P 1'
#
loop_
_entity.id
_entity.type
_entity.pdbx_description
1 polymer ?
#
loop_
_entity_poly.entity_id
_entity_poly.type
_entity_poly.pdbx_seq_one_letter_code
_entity_poly.pdbx_strand_id
1 'polypeptide(L)'
;MKIQVSGFVVHSEDSNLDSEHSHILFLTSWDGRPIHRHHFAGVTSINAGHDHRYTGTTEPAPTGVPHNHRYYTVTFLNDGHKHEIRGTTGPAIPLPNGGHFHHFEGVTSVNGAHPHSHKYSGKTSPSD
;
A
#
# COMPACT_ATOMS: atom_id res chain seq x y z
N MET A 1 10.64 12.54 -26.42
CA MET A 1 9.95 11.61 -25.50
C MET A 1 8.75 12.34 -24.93
N LYS A 2 7.55 11.73 -24.92
CA LYS A 2 6.35 12.31 -24.31
C LYS A 2 6.12 11.62 -22.97
N ILE A 3 6.07 12.39 -21.89
CA ILE A 3 5.84 11.89 -20.53
C ILE A 3 4.45 12.34 -20.12
N GLN A 4 3.60 11.40 -19.73
CA GLN A 4 2.28 11.73 -19.22
C GLN A 4 2.41 12.17 -17.76
N VAL A 5 1.78 13.29 -17.42
CA VAL A 5 1.81 13.88 -16.08
C VAL A 5 0.36 13.96 -15.60
N SER A 6 0.08 13.43 -14.42
CA SER A 6 -1.25 13.58 -13.78
C SER A 6 -1.17 14.59 -12.66
N GLY A 7 -2.28 15.27 -12.37
CA GLY A 7 -2.36 16.25 -11.31
C GLY A 7 -3.79 16.74 -11.07
N PHE A 8 -3.95 17.67 -10.15
CA PHE A 8 -5.21 18.36 -9.89
C PHE A 8 -4.99 19.88 -9.81
N VAL A 9 -6.02 20.63 -10.19
CA VAL A 9 -6.06 22.08 -10.07
C VAL A 9 -7.06 22.44 -8.97
N VAL A 10 -6.65 23.32 -8.07
CA VAL A 10 -7.54 23.86 -7.03
C VAL A 10 -7.96 25.28 -7.41
N HIS A 11 -9.26 25.55 -7.30
CA HIS A 11 -9.84 26.88 -7.47
C HIS A 11 -10.30 27.39 -6.10
N SER A 12 -10.01 28.66 -5.80
CA SER A 12 -10.52 29.35 -4.60
C SER A 12 -11.20 30.66 -5.00
N GLU A 13 -12.44 30.85 -4.55
CA GLU A 13 -13.32 31.97 -4.91
C GLU A 13 -12.83 33.34 -4.40
N ASP A 14 -11.89 33.36 -3.45
CA ASP A 14 -11.35 34.58 -2.82
C ASP A 14 -10.35 35.37 -3.69
N SER A 15 -10.03 34.89 -4.90
CA SER A 15 -9.02 35.49 -5.78
C SER A 15 -9.55 36.56 -6.74
N ASN A 16 -10.83 36.93 -6.63
CA ASN A 16 -11.54 37.83 -7.55
C ASN A 16 -11.21 39.32 -7.41
N LEU A 17 -10.05 39.70 -6.85
CA LEU A 17 -9.70 41.11 -6.68
C LEU A 17 -8.88 41.71 -7.82
N ASP A 18 -8.32 40.93 -8.74
CA ASP A 18 -7.53 41.47 -9.87
C ASP A 18 -7.75 40.71 -11.18
N SER A 19 -7.54 41.42 -12.30
CA SER A 19 -7.75 40.94 -13.69
C SER A 19 -6.79 39.82 -14.14
N GLU A 20 -5.94 39.30 -13.25
CA GLU A 20 -5.02 38.18 -13.48
C GLU A 20 -5.40 36.99 -12.59
N HIS A 21 -6.24 36.10 -13.11
CA HIS A 21 -6.58 34.83 -12.46
C HIS A 21 -5.55 33.75 -12.78
N SER A 22 -4.99 33.11 -11.75
CA SER A 22 -4.04 32.02 -11.89
C SER A 22 -4.43 30.82 -11.03
N HIS A 23 -4.02 29.63 -11.49
CA HIS A 23 -4.21 28.37 -10.78
C HIS A 23 -2.87 27.70 -10.53
N ILE A 24 -2.75 27.06 -9.37
CA ILE A 24 -1.64 26.14 -9.08
C ILE A 24 -2.04 24.74 -9.54
N LEU A 25 -1.22 24.16 -10.43
CA LEU A 25 -1.32 22.76 -10.83
C LEU A 25 -0.46 21.90 -9.89
N PHE A 26 -1.10 21.00 -9.15
CA PHE A 26 -0.42 20.03 -8.29
C PHE A 26 -0.20 18.73 -9.04
N LEU A 27 1.06 18.33 -9.24
CA LEU A 27 1.42 17.14 -10.00
C LEU A 27 1.54 15.92 -9.07
N THR A 28 0.85 14.83 -9.43
CA THR A 28 0.76 13.58 -8.67
C THR A 28 1.53 12.42 -9.30
N SER A 29 1.85 12.49 -10.59
CA SER A 29 2.74 11.54 -11.26
C SER A 29 3.52 12.21 -12.39
N TRP A 30 4.72 11.71 -12.66
CA TRP A 30 5.65 12.24 -13.66
C TRP A 30 6.11 11.17 -14.66
N ASP A 31 5.44 10.03 -14.73
CA ASP A 31 5.76 8.92 -15.65
C ASP A 31 4.51 8.30 -16.31
N GLY A 32 3.33 8.88 -16.07
CA GLY A 32 2.08 8.44 -16.65
C GLY A 32 1.51 7.16 -16.07
N ARG A 33 2.15 6.58 -15.04
CA ARG A 33 1.71 5.31 -14.49
C ARG A 33 0.53 5.53 -13.54
N PRO A 34 -0.63 4.91 -13.80
CA PRO A 34 -1.72 4.90 -12.83
C PRO A 34 -1.22 4.37 -11.50
N ILE A 35 -1.56 5.06 -10.40
CA ILE A 35 -1.21 4.63 -9.05
C ILE A 35 -2.07 3.43 -8.64
N HIS A 36 -1.67 2.24 -9.09
CA HIS A 36 -2.35 0.99 -8.75
C HIS A 36 -1.79 0.42 -7.44
N ARG A 37 -2.64 0.25 -6.42
CA ARG A 37 -2.26 -0.21 -5.08
C ARG A 37 -3.39 -1.04 -4.48
N HIS A 38 -3.07 -1.84 -3.46
CA HIS A 38 -4.07 -2.60 -2.71
C HIS A 38 -3.85 -2.46 -1.21
N HIS A 39 -4.95 -2.46 -0.45
CA HIS A 39 -4.90 -2.56 1.00
C HIS A 39 -4.68 -4.00 1.44
N PHE A 40 -4.07 -4.19 2.60
CA PHE A 40 -3.95 -5.48 3.25
C PHE A 40 -4.01 -5.34 4.77
N ALA A 41 -4.52 -6.35 5.44
CA ALA A 41 -4.59 -6.43 6.89
C ALA A 41 -4.63 -7.89 7.34
N GLY A 42 -4.35 -8.13 8.62
CA GLY A 42 -4.44 -9.47 9.18
C GLY A 42 -3.97 -9.54 10.62
N VAL A 43 -3.83 -10.78 11.08
CA VAL A 43 -3.32 -11.17 12.40
C VAL A 43 -2.26 -12.23 12.17
N THR A 44 -1.13 -12.11 12.85
CA THR A 44 -0.05 -13.09 12.74
C THR A 44 -0.40 -14.39 13.49
N SER A 45 0.38 -15.45 13.27
CA SER A 45 0.31 -16.66 14.09
C SER A 45 0.66 -16.36 15.55
N ILE A 46 0.19 -17.18 16.49
CA ILE A 46 0.63 -17.11 17.88
C ILE A 46 2.06 -17.67 18.01
N ASN A 47 2.96 -16.91 18.62
CA ASN A 47 4.28 -17.37 19.06
C ASN A 47 4.63 -16.64 20.37
N ALA A 48 5.41 -17.28 21.25
CA ALA A 48 5.72 -16.76 22.58
C ALA A 48 4.47 -16.27 23.37
N GLY A 49 3.32 -16.92 23.16
CA GLY A 49 2.08 -16.65 23.88
C GLY A 49 1.21 -15.51 23.35
N HIS A 50 1.57 -14.85 22.25
CA HIS A 50 0.75 -13.78 21.66
C HIS A 50 0.84 -13.71 20.14
N ASP A 51 0.00 -12.86 19.53
CA ASP A 51 -0.02 -12.52 18.11
C ASP A 51 0.09 -11.00 17.91
N HIS A 52 0.18 -10.54 16.67
CA HIS A 52 0.03 -9.12 16.37
C HIS A 52 -0.93 -8.89 15.22
N ARG A 53 -1.71 -7.81 15.33
CA ARG A 53 -2.49 -7.26 14.22
C ARG A 53 -1.61 -6.41 13.32
N TYR A 54 -1.98 -6.28 12.05
CA TYR A 54 -1.34 -5.36 11.11
C TYR A 54 -2.30 -4.87 10.04
N THR A 55 -2.00 -3.70 9.48
CA THR A 55 -2.65 -3.15 8.29
C THR A 55 -1.62 -2.38 7.46
N GLY A 56 -1.82 -2.30 6.15
CA GLY A 56 -0.92 -1.61 5.26
C GLY A 56 -1.53 -1.44 3.87
N THR A 57 -0.79 -0.79 3.00
CA THR A 57 -1.12 -0.66 1.59
C THR A 57 0.13 -0.92 0.78
N THR A 58 0.00 -1.62 -0.32
CA THR A 58 1.14 -1.97 -1.17
C THR A 58 1.84 -0.73 -1.76
N GLU A 59 3.09 -0.90 -2.17
CA GLU A 59 3.75 0.03 -3.10
C GLU A 59 3.02 0.02 -4.45
N PRO A 60 3.08 1.10 -5.26
CA PRO A 60 2.51 1.13 -6.60
C PRO A 60 3.00 -0.02 -7.49
N ALA A 61 2.13 -0.53 -8.37
CA ALA A 61 2.53 -1.55 -9.33
C ALA A 61 3.63 -1.00 -10.27
N PRO A 62 4.73 -1.75 -10.48
CA PRO A 62 5.80 -1.31 -11.37
C PRO A 62 5.42 -1.42 -12.86
N THR A 63 4.35 -2.17 -13.19
CA THR A 63 3.89 -2.48 -14.55
C THR A 63 2.36 -2.54 -14.59
N GLY A 64 1.78 -2.63 -15.80
CA GLY A 64 0.37 -3.01 -15.98
C GLY A 64 0.07 -4.44 -15.54
N VAL A 65 -1.17 -4.91 -15.70
CA VAL A 65 -1.55 -6.30 -15.38
C VAL A 65 -1.01 -7.24 -16.48
N PRO A 66 -0.32 -8.35 -16.14
CA PRO A 66 -0.05 -8.86 -14.80
C PRO A 66 1.10 -8.13 -14.09
N HIS A 67 0.98 -7.95 -12.77
CA HIS A 67 2.04 -7.41 -11.92
C HIS A 67 2.06 -8.09 -10.54
N ASN A 68 2.99 -7.65 -9.71
CA ASN A 68 3.03 -7.90 -8.28
C ASN A 68 3.26 -6.57 -7.55
N HIS A 69 3.14 -6.62 -6.23
CA HIS A 69 3.35 -5.48 -5.36
C HIS A 69 4.40 -5.78 -4.32
N ARG A 70 5.32 -4.85 -4.13
CA ARG A 70 6.09 -4.79 -2.89
C ARG A 70 5.21 -4.24 -1.78
N TYR A 71 5.48 -4.64 -0.54
CA TYR A 71 4.78 -4.14 0.63
C TYR A 71 5.71 -4.06 1.83
N TYR A 72 5.41 -3.10 2.71
CA TYR A 72 6.02 -2.93 4.02
C TYR A 72 4.94 -2.46 5.00
N THR A 73 4.95 -2.99 6.21
CA THR A 73 4.21 -2.46 7.35
C THR A 73 4.89 -2.86 8.67
N VAL A 74 4.44 -2.27 9.76
CA VAL A 74 4.83 -2.64 11.12
C VAL A 74 3.58 -3.07 11.85
N THR A 75 3.66 -4.13 12.63
CA THR A 75 2.54 -4.61 13.43
C THR A 75 2.14 -3.59 14.50
N PHE A 76 0.90 -3.71 14.99
CA PHE A 76 0.49 -3.00 16.20
C PHE A 76 1.30 -3.50 17.41
N LEU A 77 1.47 -2.61 18.39
CA LEU A 77 2.14 -2.94 19.64
C LEU A 77 1.32 -4.01 20.37
N ASN A 78 1.93 -5.15 20.66
CA ASN A 78 1.41 -6.17 21.56
C ASN A 78 2.56 -6.73 22.40
N ASP A 79 2.28 -7.10 23.65
CA ASP A 79 3.29 -7.60 24.60
C ASP A 79 4.59 -6.78 24.62
N GLY A 80 4.45 -5.44 24.59
CA GLY A 80 5.57 -4.51 24.67
C GLY A 80 6.45 -4.36 23.43
N HIS A 81 6.14 -4.98 22.29
CA HIS A 81 6.93 -4.81 21.07
C HIS A 81 6.12 -4.90 19.76
N LYS A 82 6.80 -4.66 18.65
CA LYS A 82 6.25 -4.67 17.28
C LYS A 82 7.18 -5.48 16.39
N HIS A 83 6.67 -5.94 15.25
CA HIS A 83 7.48 -6.55 14.20
C HIS A 83 7.31 -5.86 12.86
N GLU A 84 8.36 -5.91 12.05
CA GLU A 84 8.29 -5.51 10.65
C GLU A 84 7.73 -6.66 9.80
N ILE A 85 6.93 -6.29 8.80
CA ILE A 85 6.40 -7.16 7.76
C ILE A 85 6.80 -6.55 6.42
N ARG A 86 7.44 -7.34 5.55
CA ARG A 86 7.81 -6.88 4.20
C ARG A 86 7.87 -8.04 3.22
N GLY A 87 7.60 -7.76 1.96
CA GLY A 87 7.71 -8.77 0.91
C GLY A 87 7.18 -8.30 -0.42
N THR A 88 6.96 -9.27 -1.30
CA THR A 88 6.32 -9.08 -2.60
C THR A 88 5.11 -10.01 -2.67
N THR A 89 3.98 -9.51 -3.18
CA THR A 89 2.77 -10.31 -3.34
C THR A 89 2.93 -11.36 -4.45
N GLY A 90 2.06 -12.36 -4.44
CA GLY A 90 1.89 -13.29 -5.55
C GLY A 90 1.34 -12.63 -6.82
N PRO A 91 1.08 -13.42 -7.87
CA PRO A 91 0.52 -12.92 -9.14
C PRO A 91 -0.87 -12.31 -8.94
N ALA A 92 -1.28 -11.44 -9.87
CA ALA A 92 -2.63 -10.90 -9.93
C ALA A 92 -3.65 -12.03 -10.17
N ILE A 93 -4.66 -12.14 -9.31
CA ILE A 93 -5.74 -13.12 -9.41
C ILE A 93 -7.02 -12.39 -9.82
N PRO A 94 -7.57 -12.66 -11.02
CA PRO A 94 -8.70 -11.91 -11.56
C PRO A 94 -9.99 -12.20 -10.78
N LEU A 95 -10.82 -11.17 -10.65
CA LEU A 95 -12.17 -11.27 -10.09
C LEU A 95 -13.22 -11.32 -11.22
N PRO A 96 -14.38 -12.00 -11.04
CA PRO A 96 -15.39 -12.14 -12.08
C PRO A 96 -15.94 -10.82 -12.64
N ASN A 97 -15.96 -9.76 -11.83
CA ASN A 97 -16.54 -8.45 -12.18
C ASN A 97 -15.47 -7.41 -12.59
N GLY A 98 -14.25 -7.86 -12.90
CA GLY A 98 -13.11 -6.98 -13.15
C GLY A 98 -12.26 -6.71 -11.90
N GLY A 99 -11.08 -6.13 -12.10
CA GLY A 99 -10.06 -5.96 -11.07
C GLY A 99 -9.38 -7.28 -10.69
N HIS A 100 -8.52 -7.22 -9.68
CA HIS A 100 -7.80 -8.39 -9.15
C HIS A 100 -7.41 -8.19 -7.69
N PHE A 101 -6.95 -9.27 -7.06
CA PHE A 101 -6.27 -9.24 -5.77
C PHE A 101 -4.97 -10.04 -5.84
N HIS A 102 -4.16 -9.98 -4.79
CA HIS A 102 -2.96 -10.81 -4.66
C HIS A 102 -2.95 -11.57 -3.34
N HIS A 103 -2.35 -12.75 -3.32
CA HIS A 103 -1.94 -13.41 -2.08
C HIS A 103 -0.62 -12.86 -1.56
N PHE A 104 -0.42 -12.90 -0.25
CA PHE A 104 0.86 -12.58 0.39
C PHE A 104 1.06 -13.47 1.61
N GLU A 105 2.32 -13.75 1.94
CA GLU A 105 2.72 -14.51 3.12
C GLU A 105 4.18 -14.22 3.47
N GLY A 106 4.57 -14.59 4.70
CA GLY A 106 5.94 -14.47 5.15
C GLY A 106 6.11 -14.67 6.66
N VAL A 107 7.24 -14.20 7.16
CA VAL A 107 7.60 -14.21 8.57
C VAL A 107 8.04 -12.81 8.97
N THR A 108 7.61 -12.35 10.14
CA THR A 108 7.97 -11.03 10.64
C THR A 108 9.45 -10.94 11.02
N SER A 109 9.97 -9.74 11.26
CA SER A 109 11.27 -9.58 11.94
C SER A 109 11.29 -10.27 13.30
N VAL A 110 12.49 -10.55 13.83
CA VAL A 110 12.67 -11.07 15.20
C VAL A 110 12.85 -9.89 16.15
N ASN A 111 11.93 -9.68 17.07
CA ASN A 111 11.91 -8.55 18.01
C ASN A 111 11.44 -8.98 19.41
N GLY A 112 11.46 -8.02 20.35
CA GLY A 112 11.01 -8.22 21.74
C GLY A 112 12.13 -8.54 22.72
N ALA A 113 11.88 -8.37 24.02
CA ALA A 113 12.82 -8.73 25.08
C ALA A 113 13.07 -10.24 25.15
N HIS A 114 12.04 -11.03 24.81
CA HIS A 114 12.14 -12.46 24.51
C HIS A 114 12.05 -12.62 22.99
N PRO A 115 13.17 -12.68 22.24
CA PRO A 115 13.14 -12.54 20.79
C PRO A 115 12.37 -13.66 20.10
N HIS A 116 11.38 -13.30 19.28
CA HIS A 116 10.63 -14.25 18.45
C HIS A 116 10.09 -13.58 17.19
N SER A 117 9.51 -14.38 16.30
CA SER A 117 8.88 -13.95 15.04
C SER A 117 7.56 -14.67 14.84
N HIS A 118 6.66 -14.09 14.05
CA HIS A 118 5.38 -14.70 13.71
C HIS A 118 5.26 -14.98 12.21
N LYS A 119 4.50 -16.00 11.84
CA LYS A 119 4.08 -16.21 10.45
C LYS A 119 2.88 -15.31 10.14
N TYR A 120 2.74 -14.90 8.90
CA TYR A 120 1.58 -14.18 8.41
C TYR A 120 1.21 -14.63 6.99
N SER A 121 -0.07 -14.55 6.64
CA SER A 121 -0.56 -14.74 5.27
C SER A 121 -1.91 -14.06 5.08
N GLY A 122 -2.30 -13.84 3.82
CA GLY A 122 -3.58 -13.25 3.49
C GLY A 122 -3.78 -12.99 2.01
N LYS A 123 -4.81 -12.20 1.71
CA LYS A 123 -5.07 -11.64 0.38
C LYS A 123 -5.28 -10.14 0.50
N THR A 124 -4.86 -9.39 -0.51
CA THR A 124 -5.11 -7.94 -0.58
C THR A 124 -6.60 -7.66 -0.85
N SER A 125 -7.01 -6.41 -0.65
CA SER A 125 -8.29 -5.92 -1.19
C SER A 125 -8.29 -6.04 -2.72
N PRO A 126 -9.48 -6.07 -3.35
CA PRO A 126 -9.61 -5.72 -4.77
C PRO A 126 -8.96 -4.35 -5.05
N SER A 127 -8.50 -4.15 -6.28
CA SER A 127 -8.08 -2.83 -6.75
C SER A 127 -9.29 -1.88 -6.85
N ASP A 128 -9.10 -0.64 -6.43
CA ASP A 128 -10.02 0.47 -6.73
C ASP A 128 -9.89 0.93 -8.19
#